data_AF-X1MGY1-F1
#
_entry.id   AF-X1MGY1-F1
#
_cell.length_a   1.000
_cell.length_b   1.000
_cell.length_c   1.000
_cell.angle_alpha   90.00
_cell.angle_beta   90.00
_cell.angle_gamma   90.00
#
_symmetry.space_group_name_H-M   'P 1'
#
loop_
_entity.id
_entity.type
_entity.pdbx_description
1 polymer ?
#
loop_
_entity_poly.entity_id
_entity_poly.type
_entity_poly.pdbx_seq_one_letter_code
_entity_poly.pdbx_strand_id
1 'polypeptide(L)'
;ERSAFSLIDILMGKMPGETKSIGTEMEESALMEIGNMLASSFCDAIADFFQFSMMPSPPSFSFDMMSAMMENLMVAMAEAEKTEQVILFKCDFKDETEKGIYGYIMLFPHHDSLKNMLALLEAEVK
;
A
#
# COMPACT_ATOMS: atom_id res chain seq x y z
N GLU A 1 5.02 -2.66 -11.24
CA GLU A 1 4.65 -3.38 -12.48
C GLU A 1 4.93 -4.88 -12.41
N ARG A 2 6.19 -5.36 -12.44
CA ARG A 2 6.50 -6.82 -12.44
C ARG A 2 5.82 -7.62 -11.32
N SER A 3 5.82 -7.10 -10.09
CA SER A 3 5.13 -7.73 -8.95
C SER A 3 3.61 -7.85 -9.18
N ALA A 4 2.98 -6.83 -9.79
CA ALA A 4 1.54 -6.82 -10.06
C ALA A 4 1.17 -7.87 -11.11
N PHE A 5 1.97 -8.00 -12.18
CA PHE A 5 1.76 -9.06 -13.18
C PHE A 5 1.93 -10.46 -12.59
N SER A 6 2.95 -10.65 -11.75
CA SER A 6 3.19 -11.93 -11.08
C SER A 6 2.03 -12.27 -10.12
N LEU A 7 1.51 -11.28 -9.41
CA LEU A 7 0.35 -11.43 -8.54
C LEU A 7 -0.91 -11.80 -9.32
N ILE A 8 -1.16 -11.17 -10.48
CA ILE A 8 -2.26 -11.55 -11.37
C ILE A 8 -2.11 -12.98 -11.87
N ASP A 9 -0.91 -13.37 -12.29
CA ASP A 9 -0.68 -14.74 -12.78
C ASP A 9 -1.06 -15.76 -11.70
N ILE A 10 -0.68 -15.49 -10.44
CA ILE A 10 -1.02 -16.34 -9.29
C ILE A 10 -2.52 -16.35 -9.03
N LEU A 11 -3.16 -15.18 -8.90
CA LEU A 11 -4.59 -15.07 -8.55
C LEU A 11 -5.52 -15.65 -9.62
N MET A 12 -5.12 -15.56 -10.88
CA MET A 12 -5.90 -16.03 -12.03
C MET A 12 -5.52 -17.45 -12.46
N GLY A 13 -4.55 -18.09 -11.80
CA GLY A 13 -4.07 -19.42 -12.14
C GLY A 13 -3.41 -19.51 -13.53
N LYS A 14 -2.79 -18.42 -13.99
CA LYS A 14 -2.06 -18.34 -15.27
C LYS A 14 -0.63 -18.86 -15.12
N MET A 15 0.05 -19.08 -16.24
CA MET A 15 1.46 -19.44 -16.20
C MET A 15 2.33 -18.23 -15.77
N PRO A 16 3.44 -18.45 -15.04
CA PRO A 16 4.31 -17.36 -14.62
C PRO A 16 4.85 -16.53 -15.80
N GLY A 17 4.58 -15.23 -15.79
CA GLY A 17 4.99 -14.28 -16.82
C GLY A 17 4.03 -14.20 -18.01
N GLU A 18 2.85 -14.80 -17.93
CA GLU A 18 1.82 -14.72 -18.97
C GLU A 18 1.19 -13.33 -19.04
N THR A 19 0.92 -12.71 -17.88
CA THR A 19 0.38 -11.34 -17.83
C THR A 19 1.44 -10.32 -18.26
N LYS A 20 1.11 -9.52 -19.27
CA LYS A 20 1.96 -8.44 -19.81
C LYS A 20 1.39 -7.03 -19.63
N SER A 21 0.11 -6.95 -19.31
CA SER A 21 -0.62 -5.71 -19.07
C SER A 21 -1.78 -6.03 -18.14
N ILE A 22 -2.22 -5.03 -17.38
CA ILE A 22 -3.48 -5.08 -16.65
C ILE A 22 -4.49 -4.32 -17.51
N GLY A 23 -5.58 -4.97 -17.89
CA GLY A 23 -6.58 -4.31 -18.74
C GLY A 23 -7.95 -4.95 -18.77
N THR A 24 -8.13 -6.10 -18.11
CA THR A 24 -9.45 -6.67 -17.90
C THR A 24 -10.01 -6.22 -16.54
N GLU A 25 -11.32 -6.01 -16.47
CA GLU A 25 -12.01 -5.65 -15.22
C GLU A 25 -11.74 -6.67 -14.09
N MET A 26 -11.58 -7.95 -14.44
CA MET A 26 -11.27 -9.02 -13.48
C MET A 26 -9.85 -8.87 -12.89
N GLU A 27 -8.86 -8.50 -13.69
CA GLU A 27 -7.49 -8.26 -13.22
C GLU A 27 -7.44 -7.04 -12.31
N GLU A 28 -8.10 -5.95 -12.70
CA GLU A 28 -8.20 -4.75 -11.88
C GLU A 28 -8.90 -5.03 -10.55
N SER A 29 -10.04 -5.73 -10.58
CA SER A 29 -10.77 -6.13 -9.37
C SER A 29 -9.94 -7.00 -8.45
N ALA A 30 -9.15 -7.93 -8.98
CA ALA A 30 -8.30 -8.79 -8.17
C ALA A 30 -7.16 -8.01 -7.48
N LEU A 31 -6.56 -7.03 -8.16
CA LEU A 31 -5.57 -6.14 -7.55
C LEU A 31 -6.20 -5.22 -6.51
N MET A 32 -7.40 -4.70 -6.77
CA MET A 32 -8.14 -3.90 -5.80
C MET A 32 -8.46 -4.69 -4.54
N GLU A 33 -8.89 -5.95 -4.67
CA GLU A 33 -9.22 -6.80 -3.53
C GLU A 33 -7.97 -7.07 -2.67
N ILE A 34 -6.84 -7.44 -3.28
CA ILE A 34 -5.58 -7.61 -2.54
C ILE A 34 -5.13 -6.28 -1.92
N GLY A 35 -5.24 -5.18 -2.65
CA GLY A 35 -4.93 -3.85 -2.14
C GLY A 35 -5.78 -3.50 -0.91
N ASN A 36 -7.07 -3.80 -0.96
CA ASN A 36 -8.00 -3.60 0.15
C ASN A 36 -7.62 -4.48 1.35
N MET A 37 -7.37 -5.77 1.14
CA MET A 37 -6.94 -6.68 2.21
C MET A 37 -5.65 -6.20 2.90
N LEU A 38 -4.64 -5.80 2.11
CA LEU A 38 -3.37 -5.30 2.64
C LEU A 38 -3.55 -3.98 3.40
N ALA A 39 -4.31 -3.04 2.82
CA ALA A 39 -4.57 -1.75 3.46
C ALA A 39 -5.36 -1.90 4.75
N SER A 40 -6.43 -2.71 4.76
CA SER A 40 -7.22 -3.02 5.95
C SER A 40 -6.37 -3.66 7.03
N SER A 41 -5.64 -4.74 6.71
CA SER A 41 -4.77 -5.41 7.68
C SER A 41 -3.69 -4.48 8.24
N PHE A 42 -3.16 -3.57 7.42
CA PHE A 42 -2.17 -2.60 7.85
C PHE A 42 -2.78 -1.52 8.76
N CYS A 43 -3.92 -0.95 8.38
CA CYS A 43 -4.66 0.01 9.19
C CYS A 43 -5.08 -0.57 10.53
N ASP A 44 -5.58 -1.81 10.55
CA ASP A 44 -6.00 -2.51 11.77
C ASP A 44 -4.80 -2.70 12.71
N ALA A 45 -3.67 -3.20 12.20
CA ALA A 45 -2.48 -3.41 13.04
C ALA A 45 -1.92 -2.10 13.60
N ILE A 46 -1.94 -1.03 12.82
CA ILE A 46 -1.51 0.30 13.24
C ILE A 46 -2.48 0.90 14.26
N ALA A 47 -3.79 0.78 14.03
CA ALA A 47 -4.84 1.22 14.93
C ALA A 47 -4.72 0.53 16.30
N ASP A 48 -4.50 -0.79 16.29
CA ASP A 48 -4.29 -1.58 17.50
C ASP A 48 -2.99 -1.18 18.21
N PHE A 49 -1.89 -1.01 17.47
CA PHE A 49 -0.59 -0.69 18.07
C PHE A 49 -0.58 0.69 18.75
N PHE A 50 -1.16 1.69 18.09
CA PHE A 50 -1.18 3.06 18.60
C PHE A 50 -2.47 3.44 19.32
N GLN A 51 -3.40 2.50 19.48
CA GLN A 51 -4.68 2.67 20.18
C GLN A 51 -5.51 3.85 19.64
N PHE A 52 -5.53 4.04 18.32
CA PHE A 52 -6.38 5.05 17.67
C PHE A 52 -7.39 4.41 16.72
N SER A 53 -8.50 5.09 16.50
CA SER A 53 -9.50 4.66 15.52
C SER A 53 -9.19 5.27 14.14
N MET A 54 -9.09 4.41 13.12
CA MET A 54 -9.05 4.82 11.71
C MET A 54 -10.38 4.47 11.04
N MET A 55 -10.95 5.40 10.28
CA MET A 55 -12.06 5.11 9.37
C MET A 55 -11.52 5.09 7.93
N PRO A 56 -11.33 3.92 7.31
CA PRO A 56 -10.82 3.85 5.94
C PRO A 56 -11.88 4.36 4.96
N SER A 57 -11.46 5.14 3.98
CA SER A 57 -12.25 5.38 2.77
C SER A 57 -12.10 4.18 1.82
N PRO A 58 -13.04 3.99 0.87
CA PRO A 58 -12.86 2.99 -0.18
C PRO A 58 -11.53 3.17 -0.91
N PRO A 59 -10.83 2.08 -1.27
CA PRO A 59 -9.60 2.17 -2.06
C PRO A 59 -9.90 2.69 -3.46
N SER A 60 -8.95 3.44 -4.03
CA SER A 60 -8.96 3.83 -5.44
C SER A 60 -7.86 3.08 -6.20
N PHE A 61 -8.15 2.72 -7.45
CA PHE A 61 -7.20 2.08 -8.34
C PHE A 61 -6.70 3.06 -9.39
N SER A 62 -5.38 3.04 -9.62
CA SER A 62 -4.74 3.74 -10.72
C SER A 62 -3.56 2.90 -11.17
N PHE A 63 -3.42 2.74 -12.48
CA PHE A 63 -2.30 2.06 -13.10
C PHE A 63 -1.77 2.94 -14.22
N ASP A 64 -0.65 3.61 -13.94
CA ASP A 64 0.01 4.51 -14.88
C ASP A 64 1.52 4.49 -14.63
N MET A 65 2.25 5.30 -15.38
CA MET A 65 3.63 5.63 -15.09
C MET A 65 3.75 6.16 -13.66
N MET A 66 4.72 5.63 -12.92
CA MET A 66 4.98 6.03 -11.53
C MET A 66 5.09 7.55 -11.37
N SER A 67 5.67 8.26 -12.34
CA SER A 67 5.77 9.71 -12.33
C SER A 67 4.41 10.42 -12.30
N ALA A 68 3.47 9.99 -13.13
CA ALA A 68 2.12 10.56 -13.18
C ALA A 68 1.34 10.26 -11.89
N MET A 69 1.50 9.04 -11.36
CA MET A 69 0.88 8.66 -10.08
C MET A 69 1.45 9.48 -8.91
N MET A 70 2.76 9.72 -8.89
CA MET A 70 3.40 10.56 -7.86
C MET A 70 2.99 12.02 -7.96
N GLU A 71 2.85 12.57 -9.17
CA GLU A 71 2.39 13.94 -9.38
C GLU A 71 0.98 14.14 -8.81
N ASN A 72 0.05 13.25 -9.15
CA ASN A 72 -1.31 13.28 -8.60
C ASN A 72 -1.33 13.18 -7.07
N LEU A 73 -0.48 12.31 -6.51
CA LEU A 73 -0.34 12.17 -5.07
C LEU A 73 0.21 13.45 -4.41
N MET A 74 1.22 14.08 -5.00
CA MET A 74 1.78 15.34 -4.51
C MET A 74 0.77 16.49 -4.55
N VAL A 75 -0.05 16.58 -5.61
CA VAL A 75 -1.13 17.57 -5.69
C VAL A 75 -2.14 17.35 -4.57
N ALA A 76 -2.62 16.10 -4.39
CA ALA A 76 -3.57 15.77 -3.33
C ALA A 76 -3.00 16.05 -1.92
N MET A 77 -1.68 15.87 -1.74
CA MET A 77 -0.98 16.19 -0.50
C MET A 77 -0.91 17.70 -0.24
N ALA A 78 -0.58 18.48 -1.27
CA ALA A 78 -0.46 19.93 -1.20
C ALA A 78 -1.81 20.58 -0.87
N GLU A 79 -2.89 20.13 -1.51
CA GLU A 79 -4.26 20.61 -1.24
C GLU A 79 -4.72 20.31 0.18
N ALA A 80 -4.24 19.21 0.76
CA ALA A 80 -4.69 18.77 2.06
C ALA A 80 -3.85 19.32 3.23
N GLU A 81 -2.89 20.23 2.97
CA GLU A 81 -1.98 20.84 3.95
C GLU A 81 -1.27 19.81 4.87
N LYS A 82 -1.05 18.59 4.34
CA LYS A 82 -1.21 17.41 5.22
C LYS A 82 0.04 16.92 5.93
N THR A 83 1.25 17.11 5.42
CA THR A 83 2.49 16.64 6.10
C THR A 83 3.75 16.89 5.27
N GLU A 84 4.89 17.10 5.94
CA GLU A 84 6.23 17.16 5.32
C GLU A 84 6.96 15.80 5.28
N GLN A 85 6.39 14.78 5.92
CA GLN A 85 7.05 13.49 6.18
C GLN A 85 6.20 12.31 5.71
N VAL A 86 6.87 11.37 5.02
CA VAL A 86 6.27 10.15 4.51
C VAL A 86 6.97 8.97 5.16
N ILE A 87 6.18 8.01 5.66
CA ILE A 87 6.72 6.72 6.09
C ILE A 87 6.49 5.72 4.96
N LEU A 88 7.59 5.16 4.44
CA LEU A 88 7.56 4.16 3.40
C LEU A 88 7.84 2.78 4.00
N PHE A 89 6.86 1.89 3.89
CA PHE A 89 6.99 0.48 4.25
C PHE A 89 7.25 -0.31 2.97
N LYS A 90 8.40 -0.99 2.90
CA LYS A 90 8.66 -1.98 1.85
C LYS A 90 8.15 -3.33 2.33
N CYS A 91 7.19 -3.88 1.60
CA CYS A 91 6.62 -5.20 1.86
C CYS A 91 7.31 -6.23 0.94
N ASP A 92 7.84 -7.29 1.54
CA ASP A 92 8.47 -8.41 0.86
C ASP A 92 7.62 -9.67 1.11
N PHE A 93 6.81 -10.03 0.12
CA PHE A 93 5.93 -11.19 0.17
C PHE A 93 6.65 -12.35 -0.50
N LYS A 94 7.00 -13.35 0.30
CA LYS A 94 7.72 -14.54 -0.15
C LYS A 94 6.77 -15.73 -0.17
N ASP A 95 6.87 -16.50 -1.23
CA ASP A 95 6.30 -17.82 -1.36
C ASP A 95 7.46 -18.84 -1.39
N GLU A 96 7.16 -20.14 -1.42
CA GLU A 96 8.14 -21.21 -1.64
C GLU A 96 8.85 -21.09 -3.01
N THR A 97 8.30 -20.29 -3.92
CA THR A 97 8.92 -19.95 -5.20
C THR A 97 9.96 -18.82 -5.05
N GLU A 98 11.11 -18.92 -5.75
CA GLU A 98 12.21 -17.94 -5.62
C GLU A 98 11.87 -16.51 -6.11
N LYS A 99 10.68 -16.28 -6.68
CA LYS A 99 10.23 -14.97 -7.15
C LYS A 99 9.33 -14.32 -6.10
N GLY A 100 9.94 -13.56 -5.20
CA GLY A 100 9.20 -12.73 -4.24
C GLY A 100 8.36 -11.63 -4.92
N ILE A 101 7.21 -11.32 -4.33
CA ILE A 101 6.36 -10.19 -4.68
C ILE A 101 6.76 -9.02 -3.79
N TYR A 102 7.15 -7.90 -4.40
CA TYR A 102 7.51 -6.69 -3.67
C TYR A 102 6.43 -5.62 -3.82
N GLY A 103 6.04 -5.03 -2.69
CA GLY A 103 5.08 -3.94 -2.61
C GLY A 103 5.59 -2.81 -1.73
N TYR A 104 4.92 -1.66 -1.82
CA TYR A 104 5.18 -0.51 -0.96
C TYR A 104 3.87 -0.01 -0.40
N ILE A 105 3.85 0.28 0.91
CA ILE A 105 2.77 1.02 1.57
C ILE A 105 3.35 2.37 1.98
N MET A 106 2.67 3.45 1.61
CA MET A 106 3.06 4.80 1.99
C MET A 106 2.04 5.35 2.98
N LEU A 107 2.53 5.78 4.14
CA LEU A 107 1.74 6.45 5.14
C LEU A 107 2.12 7.93 5.17
N PHE A 108 1.09 8.78 5.15
CA PHE A 108 1.22 10.23 5.18
C PHE A 108 0.58 10.76 6.47
N PRO A 109 1.26 10.63 7.63
CA PRO A 109 0.69 11.05 8.89
C PRO A 109 0.75 12.56 9.04
N HIS A 110 -0.28 13.15 9.64
CA HIS A 110 -0.19 14.52 10.15
C HIS A 110 0.93 14.66 11.18
N HIS A 111 1.48 15.87 11.32
CA HIS A 111 2.59 16.15 12.24
C HIS A 111 2.33 15.65 13.67
N ASP A 112 1.15 15.95 14.21
CA ASP A 112 0.78 15.54 15.57
C ASP A 112 0.61 14.02 15.69
N SER A 113 0.04 13.37 14.67
CA SER A 113 -0.10 11.91 14.62
C SER A 113 1.27 11.23 14.61
N LEU A 114 2.21 11.74 13.82
CA LEU A 114 3.57 11.22 13.75
C LEU A 114 4.30 11.37 15.09
N LYS A 115 4.19 12.53 15.72
CA LYS A 115 4.77 12.79 17.03
C LYS A 115 4.25 11.82 18.10
N ASN A 116 2.94 11.57 18.10
CA ASN A 116 2.31 10.61 19.02
C ASN A 116 2.78 9.17 18.77
N MET A 117 2.88 8.77 17.50
CA MET A 117 3.39 7.45 17.12
C MET A 117 4.83 7.23 17.61
N LEU A 118 5.72 8.21 17.40
CA LEU A 118 7.12 8.12 17.84
C LEU A 118 7.23 8.06 19.37
N ALA A 119 6.46 8.87 20.09
CA ALA A 119 6.47 8.87 21.56
C ALA A 119 6.03 7.52 22.14
N LEU A 120 5.04 6.85 21.54
CA LEU A 120 4.60 5.51 21.94
C LEU A 120 5.69 4.45 21.68
N LEU A 121 6.33 4.49 20.52
CA LEU A 121 7.45 3.60 20.20
C LEU A 121 8.63 3.77 21.16
N GLU A 122 8.96 5.01 21.54
CA GLU A 122 10.03 5.28 22.52
C GLU A 122 9.70 4.74 23.92
N ALA A 123 8.42 4.66 24.29
CA ALA A 123 7.99 4.13 25.58
C ALA A 123 8.09 2.60 25.63
N GLU A 124 7.79 1.89 24.55
CA GLU A 124 7.89 0.42 24.45
C GLU A 124 9.34 -0.10 24.42
N VAL A 125 10.30 0.75 24.05
CA VAL A 125 11.73 0.39 23.98
C VAL A 125 12.46 0.59 25.32
N LYS A 126 11.81 1.20 26.33
CA LYS A 126 12.36 1.41 27.69
C LYS A 126 11.88 0.36 28.67
#